data_AF-A0A955WUH8-F1
#
_entry.id   AF-A0A955WUH8-F1
#
_cell.length_a   1.000
_cell.length_b   1.000
_cell.length_c   1.000
_cell.angle_alpha   90.00
_cell.angle_beta   90.00
_cell.angle_gamma   90.00
#
_symmetry.space_group_name_H-M   'P 1'
#
loop_
_entity.id
_entity.type
_entity.pdbx_description
1 polymer ?
#
loop_
_entity_poly.entity_id
_entity_poly.type
_entity_poly.pdbx_seq_one_letter_code
_entity_poly.pdbx_strand_id
1 'polypeptide(L)'
;MSRTAPHRPRPCFASCDGGAERHLAAELEALGLASVHPAHRGVHFEADRVGLWRVNLHSRLANRVLMPIAEFPAASKEALYGGVRRVSWEQWFDLHRTFAVEAQGTQGRLTHTGHSALVVKDAIADRMRELRGRRPNVDRRRPEVVIHVRLSEGRAVLSLDASGARLHRRGYRREAGEAPLKETLAAGLIARSGWQPGQPFMDPMCGSGTLVIEAALQAAGRAPGLVRLGLGERFACQHWADHDGAAFEATVAEVRGAAKITPTLIVGSDVDPRMVAMARRNAERAGVADLIRFEVRDLVDTEAPAPGPGVLVSNPPYGERLGEVEALRTLYDKLGSVLKHRFSGWTAWILAGEKAPLKAIGLKPETREPLRNGPIRCELASYSLW
;
A
#
# COMPACT_ATOMS: atom_id res chain seq x y z
N MET A 1 32.73 0.13 21.47
CA MET A 1 32.38 0.72 20.15
C MET A 1 32.11 -0.42 19.18
N SER A 2 30.86 -0.75 18.90
CA SER A 2 30.47 -1.54 17.73
C SER A 2 29.43 -0.71 16.99
N ARG A 3 29.91 0.14 16.09
CA ARG A 3 29.06 0.71 15.04
C ARG A 3 28.63 -0.48 14.21
N THR A 4 27.38 -0.92 14.35
CA THR A 4 26.78 -1.91 13.45
C THR A 4 27.04 -1.43 12.03
N ALA A 5 27.81 -2.20 11.26
CA ALA A 5 28.24 -1.82 9.92
C ALA A 5 27.00 -1.47 9.06
N PRO A 6 26.94 -0.26 8.46
CA PRO A 6 25.74 0.26 7.79
C PRO A 6 25.35 -0.48 6.49
N HIS A 7 26.08 -1.54 6.10
CA HIS A 7 25.95 -2.21 4.81
C HIS A 7 25.64 -3.71 4.87
N ARG A 8 25.41 -4.30 6.05
CA ARG A 8 25.06 -5.72 6.08
C ARG A 8 23.55 -5.88 5.82
N PRO A 9 23.15 -6.69 4.84
CA PRO A 9 21.75 -7.07 4.65
C PRO A 9 21.18 -7.65 5.95
N ARG A 10 19.96 -7.24 6.29
CA ARG A 10 19.21 -7.72 7.43
C ARG A 10 17.89 -8.32 6.97
N PRO A 11 17.37 -9.33 7.68
CA PRO A 11 16.01 -9.82 7.46
C PRO A 11 15.01 -8.67 7.60
N CYS A 12 14.06 -8.62 6.68
CA CYS A 12 12.98 -7.65 6.61
C CYS A 12 11.66 -8.35 6.25
N PHE A 13 10.55 -7.66 6.48
CA PHE A 13 9.22 -8.11 6.12
C PHE A 13 8.39 -6.96 5.58
N ALA A 14 7.91 -7.08 4.35
CA ALA A 14 6.97 -6.13 3.74
C ALA A 14 5.56 -6.71 3.84
N SER A 15 4.70 -6.09 4.64
CA SER A 15 3.28 -6.48 4.72
C SER A 15 2.53 -6.04 3.47
N CYS A 16 1.51 -6.79 3.04
CA CYS A 16 0.64 -6.44 1.91
C CYS A 16 -0.81 -6.82 2.17
N ASP A 17 -1.70 -6.43 1.26
CA ASP A 17 -3.08 -6.95 1.25
C ASP A 17 -3.08 -8.41 0.77
N GLY A 18 -4.08 -9.19 1.18
CA GLY A 18 -4.14 -10.62 0.85
C GLY A 18 -4.25 -10.86 -0.65
N GLY A 19 -3.54 -11.87 -1.14
CA GLY A 19 -3.43 -12.22 -2.56
C GLY A 19 -2.39 -11.39 -3.32
N ALA A 20 -1.81 -10.34 -2.73
CA ALA A 20 -0.79 -9.52 -3.38
C ALA A 20 0.64 -10.04 -3.14
N GLU A 21 0.82 -11.11 -2.36
CA GLU A 21 2.12 -11.60 -1.90
C GLU A 21 3.06 -11.94 -3.06
N ARG A 22 2.57 -12.62 -4.11
CA ARG A 22 3.37 -12.98 -5.29
C ARG A 22 3.76 -11.75 -6.12
N HIS A 23 2.84 -10.80 -6.28
CA HIS A 23 3.12 -9.55 -6.99
C HIS A 23 4.11 -8.66 -6.22
N LEU A 24 3.99 -8.59 -4.89
CA LEU A 24 4.95 -7.89 -4.05
C LEU A 24 6.31 -8.57 -4.10
N ALA A 25 6.38 -9.90 -4.10
CA ALA A 25 7.65 -10.61 -4.25
C ALA A 25 8.34 -10.26 -5.58
N ALA A 26 7.61 -10.29 -6.69
CA ALA A 26 8.14 -9.88 -7.98
C ALA A 26 8.61 -8.41 -7.99
N GLU A 27 7.89 -7.50 -7.31
CA GLU A 27 8.31 -6.10 -7.15
C GLU A 27 9.62 -5.98 -6.35
N LEU A 28 9.79 -6.76 -5.27
CA LEU A 28 11.00 -6.76 -4.46
C LEU A 28 12.20 -7.39 -5.18
N GLU A 29 11.97 -8.47 -5.95
CA GLU A 29 12.99 -9.09 -6.81
C GLU A 29 13.45 -8.13 -7.92
N ALA A 30 12.52 -7.39 -8.54
CA ALA A 30 12.84 -6.38 -9.54
C ALA A 30 13.66 -5.21 -8.98
N LEU A 31 13.59 -4.97 -7.66
CA LEU A 31 14.45 -4.02 -6.95
C LEU A 31 15.85 -4.58 -6.61
N GLY A 32 16.13 -5.84 -6.98
CA GLY A 32 17.41 -6.51 -6.74
C GLY A 32 17.60 -7.00 -5.30
N LEU A 33 16.51 -7.21 -4.56
CA LEU A 33 16.60 -7.70 -3.19
C LEU A 33 16.80 -9.22 -3.14
N ALA A 34 17.50 -9.67 -2.10
CA ALA A 34 17.81 -11.08 -1.90
C ALA A 34 16.78 -11.77 -0.98
N SER A 35 16.78 -13.11 -1.03
CA SER A 35 16.00 -13.97 -0.12
C SER A 35 14.51 -13.61 -0.09
N VAL A 36 13.95 -13.30 -1.26
CA VAL A 36 12.56 -12.87 -1.40
C VAL A 36 11.64 -14.09 -1.31
N HIS A 37 10.81 -14.13 -0.27
CA HIS A 37 9.96 -15.28 0.03
C HIS A 37 8.55 -14.82 0.44
N PRO A 38 7.52 -15.10 -0.39
CA PRO A 38 6.13 -14.88 -0.02
C PRO A 38 5.76 -15.60 1.28
N ALA A 39 5.03 -14.92 2.16
CA ALA A 39 4.48 -15.45 3.39
C ALA A 39 3.05 -14.92 3.59
N HIS A 40 2.35 -15.37 4.62
CA HIS A 40 0.97 -14.90 4.84
C HIS A 40 0.90 -13.38 5.01
N ARG A 41 0.21 -12.69 4.08
CA ARG A 41 0.02 -11.22 4.06
C ARG A 41 1.31 -10.40 4.03
N GLY A 42 2.35 -10.93 3.39
CA GLY A 42 3.56 -10.17 3.13
C GLY A 42 4.66 -11.00 2.52
N VAL A 43 5.85 -10.42 2.48
CA VAL A 43 7.02 -11.01 1.85
C VAL A 43 8.23 -10.79 2.74
N HIS A 44 8.94 -11.87 3.06
CA HIS A 44 10.26 -11.81 3.69
C HIS A 44 11.31 -11.51 2.63
N PHE A 45 12.31 -10.71 2.98
CA PHE A 45 13.44 -10.38 2.12
C PHE A 45 14.62 -9.92 2.97
N GLU A 46 15.79 -9.79 2.35
CA GLU A 46 16.94 -9.14 2.98
C GLU A 46 17.24 -7.80 2.31
N ALA A 47 17.53 -6.79 3.14
CA ALA A 47 17.94 -5.49 2.66
C ALA A 47 18.95 -4.86 3.61
N ASP A 48 19.91 -4.16 3.03
CA ASP A 48 20.69 -3.18 3.77
C ASP A 48 19.90 -1.86 3.89
N ARG A 49 20.57 -0.80 4.33
CA ARG A 49 19.96 0.51 4.50
C ARG A 49 19.41 1.08 3.19
N VAL A 50 20.18 0.98 2.11
CA VAL A 50 19.80 1.49 0.79
C VAL A 50 18.64 0.69 0.21
N GLY A 51 18.67 -0.64 0.35
CA GLY A 51 17.57 -1.51 -0.03
C GLY A 51 16.27 -1.15 0.71
N LEU A 52 16.33 -0.89 2.02
CA LEU A 52 15.16 -0.44 2.79
C LEU A 52 14.59 0.88 2.28
N TRP A 53 15.44 1.84 1.91
CA TRP A 53 15.00 3.09 1.31
C TRP A 53 14.35 2.85 -0.05
N ARG A 54 14.98 2.06 -0.92
CA ARG A 54 14.45 1.70 -2.23
C ARG A 54 13.08 1.04 -2.14
N VAL A 55 12.86 0.12 -1.20
CA VAL A 55 11.53 -0.48 -1.00
C VAL A 55 10.49 0.58 -0.60
N ASN A 56 10.80 1.46 0.35
CA ASN A 56 9.86 2.52 0.77
C ASN A 56 9.60 3.55 -0.33
N LEU A 57 10.57 3.78 -1.22
CA LEU A 57 10.43 4.67 -2.36
C LEU A 57 9.59 4.03 -3.48
N HIS A 58 9.90 2.80 -3.87
CA HIS A 58 9.36 2.16 -5.07
C HIS A 58 8.09 1.36 -4.85
N SER A 59 7.91 0.75 -3.66
CA SER A 59 6.86 -0.25 -3.51
C SER A 59 5.47 0.34 -3.65
N ARG A 60 4.68 -0.22 -4.56
CA ARG A 60 3.27 0.15 -4.79
C ARG A 60 2.33 -0.76 -4.00
N LEU A 61 2.81 -1.96 -3.66
CA LEU A 61 2.01 -3.05 -3.09
C LEU A 61 2.23 -3.23 -1.57
N ALA A 62 3.39 -2.85 -1.05
CA ALA A 62 3.64 -2.94 0.38
C ALA A 62 2.77 -1.94 1.15
N ASN A 63 2.21 -2.40 2.26
CA ASN A 63 1.52 -1.58 3.25
C ASN A 63 2.48 -0.95 4.25
N ARG A 64 3.56 -1.66 4.59
CA ARG A 64 4.58 -1.30 5.58
C ARG A 64 5.80 -2.22 5.43
N VAL A 65 6.99 -1.67 5.63
CA VAL A 65 8.27 -2.41 5.68
C VAL A 65 8.79 -2.47 7.12
N LEU A 66 9.01 -3.68 7.62
CA LEU A 66 9.47 -3.96 8.99
C LEU A 66 10.85 -4.59 8.95
N MET A 67 11.74 -4.15 9.84
CA MET A 67 13.05 -4.75 10.06
C MET A 67 13.11 -5.36 11.46
N PRO A 68 13.00 -6.70 11.61
CA PRO A 68 13.23 -7.39 12.87
C PRO A 68 14.58 -7.02 13.51
N ILE A 69 14.55 -6.70 14.80
CA ILE A 69 15.74 -6.32 15.59
C ILE A 69 16.00 -7.23 16.78
N ALA A 70 14.98 -7.97 17.24
CA ALA A 70 15.11 -8.94 18.31
C ALA A 70 13.99 -9.98 18.24
N GLU A 71 14.31 -11.20 18.66
CA GLU A 71 13.36 -12.28 18.86
C GLU A 71 13.67 -12.98 20.17
N PHE A 72 12.65 -13.26 20.99
CA PHE A 72 12.83 -13.92 22.28
C PHE A 72 11.55 -14.59 22.78
N PRO A 73 11.65 -15.55 23.72
CA PRO A 73 10.48 -16.12 24.39
C PRO A 73 9.68 -15.07 25.14
N ALA A 74 8.35 -15.09 24.98
CA ALA A 74 7.42 -14.13 25.58
C ALA A 74 6.14 -14.84 26.07
N ALA A 75 6.33 -15.86 26.91
CA ALA A 75 5.22 -16.65 27.47
C ALA A 75 4.40 -15.90 28.55
N SER A 76 4.96 -14.83 29.13
CA SER A 76 4.29 -13.99 30.12
C SER A 76 4.61 -12.51 29.92
N LYS A 77 3.92 -11.65 30.69
CA LYS A 77 4.18 -10.21 30.73
C LYS A 77 5.62 -9.91 31.17
N GLU A 78 6.12 -10.64 32.17
CA GLU A 78 7.46 -10.48 32.74
C GLU A 78 8.53 -10.91 31.73
N ALA A 79 8.29 -12.01 31.01
CA ALA A 79 9.16 -12.47 29.94
C ALA A 79 9.22 -11.45 28.78
N LEU A 80 8.06 -10.93 28.36
CA LEU A 80 7.98 -9.87 27.34
C LEU A 80 8.73 -8.61 27.80
N TYR A 81 8.45 -8.11 29.00
CA TYR A 81 9.08 -6.92 29.55
C TYR A 81 10.61 -7.09 29.65
N GLY A 82 11.07 -8.21 30.22
CA GLY A 82 12.49 -8.51 30.36
C GLY A 82 13.21 -8.63 29.02
N GLY A 83 12.59 -9.30 28.03
CA GLY A 83 13.15 -9.41 26.68
C GLY A 83 13.27 -8.06 25.97
N VAL A 84 12.22 -7.23 26.02
CA VAL A 84 12.23 -5.87 25.48
C VAL A 84 13.31 -5.02 26.14
N ARG A 85 13.48 -5.10 27.47
CA ARG A 85 14.50 -4.35 28.20
C ARG A 85 15.93 -4.75 27.83
N ARG A 86 16.18 -5.96 27.33
CA ARG A 86 17.53 -6.40 26.93
C ARG A 86 18.00 -5.77 25.60
N VAL A 87 17.06 -5.33 24.76
CA VAL A 87 17.38 -4.68 23.47
C VAL A 87 18.05 -3.33 23.71
N SER A 88 19.13 -3.06 22.99
CA SER A 88 19.87 -1.80 23.02
C SER A 88 19.18 -0.68 22.24
N TRP A 89 18.04 -0.21 22.74
CA TRP A 89 17.20 0.85 22.14
C TRP A 89 17.96 2.13 21.79
N GLU A 90 18.97 2.46 22.60
CA GLU A 90 19.85 3.60 22.41
C GLU A 90 20.70 3.55 21.12
N GLN A 91 20.77 2.39 20.46
CA GLN A 91 21.40 2.23 19.14
C GLN A 91 20.43 2.54 17.99
N TRP A 92 19.12 2.61 18.27
CA TRP A 92 18.07 2.72 17.26
C TRP A 92 17.47 4.11 17.18
N PHE A 93 17.27 4.79 18.31
CA PHE A 93 16.80 6.17 18.35
C PHE A 93 17.18 6.87 19.67
N ASP A 94 17.22 8.19 19.63
CA ASP A 94 17.56 9.03 20.79
C ASP A 94 16.32 9.51 21.57
N LEU A 95 16.55 10.25 22.65
CA LEU A 95 15.48 10.79 23.51
C LEU A 95 14.71 11.98 22.90
N HIS A 96 15.22 12.59 21.84
CA HIS A 96 14.56 13.70 21.15
C HIS A 96 13.49 13.21 20.19
N ARG A 97 13.52 11.93 19.81
CA ARG A 97 12.50 11.29 18.98
C ARG A 97 11.28 10.87 19.79
N THR A 98 10.11 11.09 19.20
CA THR A 98 8.86 10.48 19.66
C THR A 98 8.75 9.04 19.18
N PHE A 99 8.15 8.16 19.98
CA PHE A 99 7.90 6.78 19.56
C PHE A 99 6.49 6.28 19.87
N ALA A 100 6.07 5.24 19.16
CA ALA A 100 4.87 4.47 19.46
C ALA A 100 5.12 2.97 19.31
N VAL A 101 4.26 2.17 19.95
CA VAL A 101 4.28 0.71 19.83
C VAL A 101 2.98 0.21 19.21
N GLU A 102 3.11 -0.60 18.17
CA GLU A 102 2.01 -1.37 17.57
C GLU A 102 2.19 -2.86 17.91
N ALA A 103 1.16 -3.49 18.47
CA ALA A 103 1.18 -4.91 18.78
C ALA A 103 0.25 -5.71 17.87
N GLN A 104 0.69 -6.91 17.49
CA GLN A 104 -0.08 -7.88 16.72
C GLN A 104 0.03 -9.26 17.36
N GLY A 105 -1.05 -10.04 17.24
CA GLY A 105 -1.15 -11.37 17.83
C GLY A 105 -1.38 -11.35 19.35
N THR A 106 -1.56 -12.53 19.89
CA THR A 106 -1.83 -12.79 21.31
C THR A 106 -1.02 -14.00 21.75
N GLN A 107 -0.67 -14.07 23.03
CA GLN A 107 0.06 -15.22 23.57
C GLN A 107 -0.24 -15.45 25.05
N GLY A 108 -0.71 -16.65 25.40
CA GLY A 108 -1.02 -17.01 26.79
C GLY A 108 -1.93 -15.96 27.45
N ARG A 109 -1.43 -15.31 28.51
CA ARG A 109 -2.16 -14.23 29.22
C ARG A 109 -2.11 -12.86 28.54
N LEU A 110 -1.32 -12.70 27.48
CA LEU A 110 -1.29 -11.50 26.63
C LEU A 110 -2.37 -11.62 25.55
N THR A 111 -3.64 -11.55 25.98
CA THR A 111 -4.82 -11.73 25.11
C THR A 111 -5.25 -10.44 24.40
N HIS A 112 -4.73 -9.28 24.83
CA HIS A 112 -5.07 -7.99 24.27
C HIS A 112 -3.83 -7.27 23.74
N THR A 113 -3.82 -6.96 22.44
CA THR A 113 -2.72 -6.26 21.76
C THR A 113 -2.42 -4.91 22.41
N GLY A 114 -3.44 -4.16 22.84
CA GLY A 114 -3.27 -2.91 23.56
C GLY A 114 -2.46 -3.05 24.86
N HIS A 115 -2.68 -4.14 25.61
CA HIS A 115 -1.91 -4.42 26.82
C HIS A 115 -0.46 -4.76 26.49
N SER A 116 -0.22 -5.62 25.48
CA SER A 116 1.12 -5.95 25.02
C SER A 116 1.90 -4.72 24.56
N ALA A 117 1.27 -3.81 23.81
CA ALA A 117 1.89 -2.56 23.37
C ALA A 117 2.30 -1.66 24.56
N LEU A 118 1.49 -1.59 25.62
CA LEU A 118 1.84 -0.86 26.84
C LEU A 118 3.05 -1.47 27.54
N VAL A 119 3.09 -2.80 27.69
CA VAL A 119 4.22 -3.51 28.32
C VAL A 119 5.54 -3.22 27.59
N VAL A 120 5.52 -3.31 26.25
CA VAL A 120 6.71 -3.02 25.43
C VAL A 120 7.10 -1.54 25.55
N LYS A 121 6.14 -0.61 25.48
CA LYS A 121 6.39 0.83 25.64
C LYS A 121 7.06 1.15 26.98
N ASP A 122 6.55 0.59 28.07
CA ASP A 122 7.08 0.83 29.41
C ASP A 122 8.50 0.25 29.56
N ALA A 123 8.75 -0.96 29.06
CA ALA A 123 10.08 -1.56 29.05
C ALA A 123 11.12 -0.72 28.30
N ILE A 124 10.75 -0.17 27.13
CA ILE A 124 11.62 0.74 26.36
C ILE A 124 11.90 2.02 27.16
N ALA A 125 10.85 2.65 27.68
CA ALA A 125 10.97 3.91 28.40
C ALA A 125 11.81 3.77 29.68
N ASP A 126 11.64 2.66 30.41
CA ASP A 126 12.41 2.37 31.62
C ASP A 126 13.88 2.11 31.31
N ARG A 127 14.20 1.34 30.25
CA ARG A 127 15.59 1.17 29.80
C ARG A 127 16.24 2.51 29.44
N MET A 128 15.56 3.32 28.63
CA MET A 128 16.09 4.61 28.20
C MET A 128 16.29 5.56 29.39
N ARG A 129 15.38 5.54 30.38
CA ARG A 129 15.53 6.31 31.62
C ARG A 129 16.74 5.87 32.44
N GLU A 130 16.95 4.57 32.61
CA GLU A 130 18.09 4.07 33.38
C GLU A 130 19.43 4.40 32.73
N LEU A 131 19.54 4.34 31.40
CA LEU A 131 20.79 4.63 30.69
C LEU A 131 21.04 6.13 30.45
N ARG A 132 19.99 6.94 30.30
CA ARG A 132 20.08 8.35 29.85
C ARG A 132 19.44 9.36 30.79
N GLY A 133 18.92 8.91 31.94
CA GLY A 133 18.29 9.76 32.97
C GLY A 133 16.89 10.26 32.65
N ARG A 134 16.36 10.04 31.43
CA ARG A 134 15.04 10.53 31.00
C ARG A 134 14.29 9.51 30.13
N ARG A 135 12.96 9.58 30.14
CA ARG A 135 12.09 8.79 29.25
C ARG A 135 11.92 9.48 27.89
N PRO A 136 11.91 8.74 26.77
CA PRO A 136 11.51 9.29 25.47
C PRO A 136 10.01 9.64 25.46
N ASN A 137 9.65 10.61 24.61
CA ASN A 137 8.25 11.04 24.47
C ASN A 137 7.45 10.05 23.61
N VAL A 138 6.16 9.89 23.92
CA VAL A 138 5.25 9.02 23.16
C VAL A 138 4.29 9.88 22.37
N ASP A 139 4.27 9.71 21.05
CA ASP A 139 3.24 10.29 20.18
C ASP A 139 2.55 9.17 19.41
N ARG A 140 1.26 8.95 19.68
CA ARG A 140 0.46 7.90 19.02
C ARG A 140 -0.13 8.36 17.68
N ARG A 141 -0.12 9.67 17.40
CA ARG A 141 -0.70 10.27 16.20
C ARG A 141 0.35 10.42 15.11
N ARG A 142 1.53 10.94 15.45
CA ARG A 142 2.65 11.17 14.52
C ARG A 142 4.00 10.74 15.13
N PRO A 143 4.16 9.46 15.48
CA PRO A 143 5.45 8.96 15.97
C PRO A 143 6.53 9.07 14.90
N GLU A 144 7.73 9.51 15.30
CA GLU A 144 8.92 9.45 14.45
C GLU A 144 9.48 8.03 14.35
N VAL A 145 9.36 7.26 15.44
CA VAL A 145 9.78 5.86 15.50
C VAL A 145 8.61 4.97 15.87
N VAL A 146 8.32 3.95 15.05
CA VAL A 146 7.28 2.96 15.34
C VAL A 146 7.93 1.60 15.56
N ILE A 147 7.63 1.01 16.71
CA ILE A 147 8.11 -0.31 17.10
C ILE A 147 6.94 -1.28 16.99
N HIS A 148 7.13 -2.33 16.21
CA HIS A 148 6.18 -3.41 16.09
C HIS A 148 6.58 -4.58 16.98
N VAL A 149 5.61 -5.10 17.74
CA VAL A 149 5.73 -6.38 18.43
C VAL A 149 4.73 -7.36 17.85
N ARG A 150 5.22 -8.48 17.33
CA ARG A 150 4.38 -9.62 16.96
C ARG A 150 4.54 -10.70 18.02
N LEU A 151 3.42 -11.14 18.59
CA LEU A 151 3.33 -12.27 19.50
C LEU A 151 2.74 -13.46 18.76
N SER A 152 3.46 -14.58 18.73
CA SER A 152 3.02 -15.82 18.10
C SER A 152 3.80 -16.99 18.67
N GLU A 153 3.13 -18.11 18.95
CA GLU A 153 3.77 -19.38 19.34
C GLU A 153 4.76 -19.25 20.51
N GLY A 154 4.43 -18.44 21.51
CA GLY A 154 5.31 -18.26 22.69
C GLY A 154 6.48 -17.33 22.49
N ARG A 155 6.60 -16.69 21.32
CA ARG A 155 7.69 -15.78 20.98
C ARG A 155 7.20 -14.38 20.69
N ALA A 156 8.08 -13.42 20.96
CA ALA A 156 7.94 -12.03 20.53
C ALA A 156 9.01 -11.72 19.48
N VAL A 157 8.56 -11.17 18.36
CA VAL A 157 9.45 -10.54 17.36
C VAL A 157 9.25 -9.04 17.45
N LEU A 158 10.33 -8.33 17.81
CA LEU A 158 10.38 -6.87 17.79
C LEU A 158 10.96 -6.41 16.45
N SER A 159 10.29 -5.46 15.81
CA SER A 159 10.71 -4.88 14.53
C SER A 159 10.65 -3.36 14.57
N LEU A 160 11.57 -2.71 13.89
CA LEU A 160 11.46 -1.29 13.55
C LEU A 160 10.65 -1.13 12.26
N ASP A 161 9.72 -0.18 12.26
CA ASP A 161 9.00 0.24 11.07
C ASP A 161 9.84 1.22 10.26
N ALA A 162 10.18 0.85 9.03
CA ALA A 162 10.92 1.72 8.12
C ALA A 162 10.01 2.75 7.43
N SER A 163 8.70 2.51 7.37
CA SER A 163 7.74 3.30 6.60
C SER A 163 7.09 4.44 7.40
N GLY A 164 6.76 4.22 8.66
CA GLY A 164 6.05 5.19 9.51
C GLY A 164 4.56 5.25 9.21
N ALA A 165 4.07 6.29 8.51
CA ALA A 165 2.72 6.22 7.95
C ALA A 165 2.64 5.06 6.93
N ARG A 166 1.48 4.38 6.88
CA ARG A 166 1.23 3.27 5.93
C ARG A 166 1.57 3.73 4.51
N LEU A 167 2.24 2.89 3.74
CA LEU A 167 2.71 3.21 2.39
C LEU A 167 1.56 3.47 1.42
N HIS A 168 0.34 3.00 1.74
CA HIS A 168 -0.79 3.40 0.92
C HIS A 168 -1.05 4.92 0.94
N ARG A 169 -0.61 5.65 1.96
CA ARG A 169 -0.75 7.11 1.99
C ARG A 169 0.36 7.76 1.17
N ARG A 170 0.16 7.82 -0.15
CA ARG A 170 1.09 8.50 -1.10
C ARG A 170 1.11 10.00 -0.88
N GLY A 171 0.06 10.54 -0.28
CA GLY A 171 -0.12 11.96 0.06
C GLY A 171 -0.94 12.74 -0.96
N TYR A 172 -1.08 12.25 -2.20
CA TYR A 172 -1.83 12.97 -3.24
C TYR A 172 -3.35 13.02 -2.96
N ARG A 173 -3.88 12.01 -2.27
CA ARG A 173 -5.31 11.90 -1.97
C ARG A 173 -5.66 12.68 -0.71
N ARG A 174 -5.99 13.97 -0.89
CA ARG A 174 -6.54 14.84 0.17
C ARG A 174 -8.06 14.89 0.16
N GLU A 175 -8.66 14.53 -0.96
CA GLU A 175 -10.09 14.53 -1.20
C GLU A 175 -10.49 13.14 -1.68
N ALA A 176 -11.62 12.64 -1.18
CA ALA A 176 -12.15 11.33 -1.52
C ALA A 176 -13.69 11.38 -1.54
N GLY A 177 -14.30 10.56 -2.40
CA GLY A 177 -15.72 10.25 -2.30
C GLY A 177 -16.00 9.22 -1.21
N GLU A 178 -17.23 8.69 -1.19
CA GLU A 178 -17.61 7.61 -0.27
C GLU A 178 -16.80 6.33 -0.56
N ALA A 179 -16.33 5.67 0.51
CA ALA A 179 -15.57 4.40 0.48
C ALA A 179 -14.38 4.34 -0.53
N PRO A 180 -13.36 5.20 -0.39
CA PRO A 180 -12.26 5.28 -1.36
C PRO A 180 -11.39 4.01 -1.38
N LEU A 181 -11.11 3.52 -2.59
CA LEU A 181 -10.20 2.40 -2.82
C LEU A 181 -8.78 2.74 -2.35
N LYS A 182 -8.20 1.97 -1.42
CA LYS A 182 -6.79 2.17 -1.04
C LYS A 182 -5.92 2.06 -2.28
N GLU A 183 -4.95 2.95 -2.44
CA GLU A 183 -4.11 2.93 -3.62
C GLU A 183 -3.18 1.69 -3.68
N THR A 184 -2.90 0.98 -2.56
CA THR A 184 -2.13 -0.29 -2.59
C THR A 184 -2.98 -1.39 -3.21
N LEU A 185 -4.28 -1.40 -2.89
CA LEU A 185 -5.23 -2.28 -3.53
C LEU A 185 -5.37 -1.91 -5.01
N ALA A 186 -5.47 -0.62 -5.36
CA ALA A 186 -5.53 -0.18 -6.75
C ALA A 186 -4.31 -0.63 -7.58
N ALA A 187 -3.10 -0.40 -7.08
CA ALA A 187 -1.87 -0.93 -7.69
C ALA A 187 -1.89 -2.47 -7.77
N GLY A 188 -2.46 -3.14 -6.77
CA GLY A 188 -2.67 -4.59 -6.79
C GLY A 188 -3.67 -5.08 -7.83
N LEU A 189 -4.72 -4.30 -8.14
CA LEU A 189 -5.67 -4.60 -9.22
C LEU A 189 -4.98 -4.45 -10.59
N ILE A 190 -4.21 -3.38 -10.77
CA ILE A 190 -3.42 -3.13 -11.98
C ILE A 190 -2.41 -4.28 -12.20
N ALA A 191 -1.67 -4.67 -11.15
CA ALA A 191 -0.71 -5.77 -11.23
C ALA A 191 -1.36 -7.11 -11.59
N ARG A 192 -2.55 -7.41 -11.07
CA ARG A 192 -3.33 -8.62 -11.40
C ARG A 192 -3.86 -8.60 -12.83
N SER A 193 -4.21 -7.41 -13.33
CA SER A 193 -4.70 -7.26 -14.69
C SER A 193 -3.66 -7.60 -15.77
N GLY A 194 -2.38 -7.69 -15.39
CA GLY A 194 -1.27 -7.87 -16.31
C GLY A 194 -0.94 -6.62 -17.13
N TRP A 195 -1.68 -5.53 -16.95
CA TRP A 195 -1.47 -4.28 -17.68
C TRP A 195 -0.04 -3.77 -17.56
N GLN A 196 0.49 -3.32 -18.70
CA GLN A 196 1.80 -2.67 -18.79
C GLN A 196 1.67 -1.28 -19.41
N PRO A 197 2.52 -0.32 -18.99
CA PRO A 197 2.63 0.96 -19.69
C PRO A 197 2.83 0.79 -21.20
N GLY A 198 2.19 1.64 -21.99
CA GLY A 198 2.10 1.53 -23.45
C GLY A 198 0.77 0.93 -23.92
N GLN A 199 0.08 0.15 -23.09
CA GLN A 199 -1.27 -0.34 -23.38
C GLN A 199 -2.33 0.68 -22.93
N PRO A 200 -3.39 0.94 -23.73
CA PRO A 200 -4.52 1.75 -23.30
C PRO A 200 -5.10 1.24 -21.97
N PHE A 201 -5.33 2.16 -21.04
CA PHE A 201 -5.93 1.88 -19.72
C PHE A 201 -7.16 2.75 -19.51
N MET A 202 -8.25 2.16 -19.01
CA MET A 202 -9.46 2.90 -18.71
C MET A 202 -10.11 2.52 -17.38
N ASP A 203 -10.62 3.53 -16.66
CA ASP A 203 -11.61 3.35 -15.60
C ASP A 203 -12.86 4.20 -15.92
N PRO A 204 -14.01 3.57 -16.29
CA PRO A 204 -15.22 4.29 -16.70
C PRO A 204 -16.03 4.87 -15.53
N MET A 205 -15.67 4.52 -14.29
CA MET A 205 -16.31 4.96 -13.04
C MET A 205 -15.21 5.32 -12.03
N CYS A 206 -14.34 6.24 -12.44
CA CYS A 206 -13.05 6.47 -11.79
C CYS A 206 -13.15 7.13 -10.41
N GLY A 207 -14.30 7.71 -10.07
CA GLY A 207 -14.52 8.45 -8.84
C GLY A 207 -13.43 9.49 -8.62
N SER A 208 -12.67 9.32 -7.54
CA SER A 208 -11.58 10.24 -7.16
C SER A 208 -10.26 9.99 -7.92
N GLY A 209 -10.27 9.13 -8.95
CA GLY A 209 -9.18 8.91 -9.89
C GLY A 209 -8.12 7.90 -9.44
N THR A 210 -8.38 7.09 -8.41
CA THR A 210 -7.31 6.26 -7.79
C THR A 210 -6.62 5.32 -8.77
N LEU A 211 -7.40 4.55 -9.54
CA LEU A 211 -6.86 3.55 -10.47
C LEU A 211 -6.04 4.21 -11.58
N VAL A 212 -6.59 5.24 -12.22
CA VAL A 212 -5.91 5.97 -13.29
C VAL A 212 -4.67 6.74 -12.80
N ILE A 213 -4.65 7.23 -11.55
CA ILE A 213 -3.47 7.87 -10.97
C ILE A 213 -2.37 6.85 -10.69
N GLU A 214 -2.68 5.68 -10.13
CA GLU A 214 -1.67 4.63 -9.89
C GLU A 214 -1.12 4.08 -11.22
N ALA A 215 -1.98 3.91 -12.24
CA ALA A 215 -1.56 3.54 -13.59
C ALA A 215 -0.64 4.62 -14.20
N ALA A 216 -0.99 5.89 -14.07
CA ALA A 216 -0.17 7.00 -14.58
C ALA A 216 1.18 7.12 -13.84
N LEU A 217 1.22 6.89 -12.53
CA LEU A 217 2.48 6.82 -11.78
C LEU A 217 3.37 5.67 -12.26
N GLN A 218 2.78 4.52 -12.62
CA GLN A 218 3.51 3.40 -13.20
C GLN A 218 4.00 3.71 -14.62
N ALA A 219 3.17 4.31 -15.47
CA ALA A 219 3.54 4.73 -16.82
C ALA A 219 4.60 5.83 -16.83
N ALA A 220 4.63 6.71 -15.83
CA ALA A 220 5.64 7.74 -15.66
C ALA A 220 6.99 7.20 -15.12
N GLY A 221 7.06 5.91 -14.74
CA GLY A 221 8.20 5.37 -14.00
C GLY A 221 8.39 6.05 -12.63
N ARG A 222 7.36 6.71 -12.10
CA ARG A 222 7.45 7.53 -10.88
C ARG A 222 7.20 6.67 -9.65
N ALA A 223 8.19 6.58 -8.78
CA ALA A 223 8.12 5.86 -7.53
C ALA A 223 7.10 6.53 -6.56
N PRO A 224 6.16 5.78 -5.96
CA PRO A 224 5.10 6.34 -5.11
C PRO A 224 5.64 7.09 -3.89
N GLY A 225 6.77 6.65 -3.33
CA GLY A 225 7.43 7.30 -2.21
C GLY A 225 8.00 8.68 -2.55
N LEU A 226 8.34 8.97 -3.82
CA LEU A 226 8.75 10.32 -4.23
C LEU A 226 7.60 11.32 -4.17
N VAL A 227 6.37 10.89 -4.43
CA VAL A 227 5.17 11.73 -4.26
C VAL A 227 5.03 12.12 -2.80
N ARG A 228 5.17 11.14 -1.90
CA ARG A 228 5.10 11.35 -0.46
C ARG A 228 6.17 12.33 0.04
N LEU A 229 7.43 12.12 -0.35
CA LEU A 229 8.53 13.03 0.02
C LEU A 229 8.31 14.44 -0.53
N GLY A 230 7.85 14.57 -1.77
CA GLY A 230 7.56 15.87 -2.40
C GLY A 230 6.44 16.67 -1.71
N LEU A 231 5.61 15.99 -0.89
CA LEU A 231 4.57 16.62 -0.08
C LEU A 231 5.01 16.90 1.36
N GLY A 232 6.30 16.76 1.67
CA GLY A 232 6.90 17.08 2.97
C GLY A 232 6.80 15.99 4.03
N GLU A 233 6.30 14.80 3.67
CA GLU A 233 6.23 13.66 4.58
C GLU A 233 7.57 12.93 4.65
N ARG A 234 7.88 12.30 5.80
CA ARG A 234 9.08 11.49 6.00
C ARG A 234 8.75 10.01 6.17
N PHE A 235 9.75 9.17 5.92
CA PHE A 235 9.73 7.75 6.31
C PHE A 235 10.32 7.60 7.70
N ALA A 236 9.82 6.64 8.49
CA ALA A 236 10.30 6.41 9.85
C ALA A 236 11.80 6.06 9.89
N CYS A 237 12.33 5.39 8.86
CA CYS A 237 13.76 5.07 8.78
C CYS A 237 14.69 6.30 8.67
N GLN A 238 14.17 7.49 8.35
CA GLN A 238 14.94 8.74 8.39
C GLN A 238 15.17 9.26 9.82
N HIS A 239 14.41 8.75 10.80
CA HIS A 239 14.51 9.13 12.20
C HIS A 239 15.36 8.17 13.04
N TRP A 240 15.87 7.09 12.42
CA TRP A 240 16.71 6.12 13.13
C TRP A 240 18.12 6.69 13.35
N ALA A 241 18.77 6.26 14.43
CA ALA A 241 20.04 6.81 14.89
C ALA A 241 21.20 6.64 13.87
N ASP A 242 21.10 5.64 13.00
CA ASP A 242 22.09 5.33 11.96
C ASP A 242 21.67 5.83 10.56
N HIS A 243 20.71 6.76 10.47
CA HIS A 243 20.33 7.37 9.20
C HIS A 243 21.46 8.23 8.63
N ASP A 244 21.94 7.84 7.44
CA ASP A 244 22.81 8.67 6.62
C ASP A 244 21.95 9.51 5.66
N GLY A 245 21.80 10.80 6.00
CA GLY A 245 21.01 11.74 5.21
C GLY A 245 21.59 12.01 3.83
N ALA A 246 22.92 12.06 3.69
CA ALA A 246 23.56 12.32 2.40
C ALA A 246 23.35 11.15 1.44
N ALA A 247 23.55 9.91 1.92
CA ALA A 247 23.30 8.72 1.13
C ALA A 247 21.81 8.54 0.78
N PHE A 248 20.89 8.92 1.68
CA PHE A 248 19.46 8.91 1.38
C PHE A 248 19.08 9.89 0.28
N GLU A 249 19.55 11.15 0.35
CA GLU A 249 19.28 12.14 -0.69
C GLU A 249 19.90 11.74 -2.04
N ALA A 250 21.08 11.12 -2.03
CA ALA A 250 21.68 10.54 -3.23
C ALA A 250 20.79 9.42 -3.82
N THR A 251 20.24 8.55 -2.97
CA THR A 251 19.29 7.50 -3.40
C THR A 251 18.00 8.10 -3.97
N VAL A 252 17.46 9.15 -3.34
CA VAL A 252 16.28 9.87 -3.85
C VAL A 252 16.55 10.50 -5.22
N ALA A 253 17.74 11.09 -5.41
CA ALA A 253 18.15 11.67 -6.68
C ALA A 253 18.32 10.60 -7.77
N GLU A 254 18.92 9.45 -7.45
CA GLU A 254 19.03 8.28 -8.33
C GLU A 254 17.63 7.81 -8.80
N VAL A 255 16.73 7.58 -7.85
CA VAL A 255 15.36 7.12 -8.15
C VAL A 255 14.59 8.13 -8.99
N ARG A 256 14.78 9.44 -8.74
CA ARG A 256 14.16 10.50 -9.54
C ARG A 256 14.73 10.55 -10.96
N GLY A 257 16.05 10.40 -11.12
CA GLY A 257 16.73 10.44 -12.41
C GLY A 257 16.47 9.21 -13.29
N ALA A 258 16.14 8.06 -12.68
CA ALA A 258 15.81 6.83 -13.40
C ALA A 258 14.36 6.79 -13.94
N ALA A 259 13.50 7.75 -13.57
CA ALA A 259 12.13 7.77 -14.01
C ALA A 259 12.04 7.96 -15.54
N LYS A 260 11.35 7.04 -16.22
CA LYS A 260 11.13 7.09 -17.66
C LYS A 260 9.64 7.03 -17.96
N ILE A 261 9.16 8.04 -18.69
CA ILE A 261 7.77 8.09 -19.13
C ILE A 261 7.62 7.16 -20.34
N THR A 262 6.72 6.19 -20.22
CA THR A 262 6.22 5.40 -21.33
C THR A 262 4.91 6.04 -21.80
N PRO A 263 4.85 6.58 -23.04
CA PRO A 263 3.61 7.14 -23.58
C PRO A 263 2.48 6.13 -23.50
N THR A 264 1.42 6.48 -22.79
CA THR A 264 0.31 5.56 -22.51
C THR A 264 -1.00 6.34 -22.51
N LEU A 265 -2.01 5.83 -23.21
CA LEU A 265 -3.35 6.41 -23.19
C LEU A 265 -4.08 5.94 -21.93
N ILE A 266 -4.24 6.84 -20.96
CA ILE A 266 -4.94 6.56 -19.69
C ILE A 266 -6.17 7.45 -19.61
N VAL A 267 -7.35 6.83 -19.50
CA VAL A 267 -8.63 7.54 -19.47
C VAL A 267 -9.40 7.21 -18.19
N GLY A 268 -9.87 8.25 -17.51
CA GLY A 268 -10.75 8.13 -16.35
C GLY A 268 -12.03 8.93 -16.56
N SER A 269 -13.18 8.29 -16.46
CA SER A 269 -14.46 9.00 -16.53
C SER A 269 -15.32 8.75 -15.30
N ASP A 270 -16.19 9.71 -15.01
CA ASP A 270 -17.24 9.54 -14.02
C ASP A 270 -18.46 10.37 -14.42
N VAL A 271 -19.66 9.93 -14.03
CA VAL A 271 -20.89 10.66 -14.30
C VAL A 271 -21.00 11.92 -13.43
N ASP A 272 -20.39 11.92 -12.23
CA ASP A 272 -20.39 13.08 -11.34
C ASP A 272 -19.23 14.05 -11.68
N PRO A 273 -19.51 15.26 -12.21
CA PRO A 273 -18.47 16.24 -12.51
C PRO A 273 -17.63 16.64 -11.29
N ARG A 274 -18.18 16.54 -10.08
CA ARG A 274 -17.44 16.83 -8.84
C ARG A 274 -16.35 15.79 -8.58
N MET A 275 -16.63 14.52 -8.88
CA MET A 275 -15.67 13.42 -8.74
C MET A 275 -14.54 13.57 -9.75
N VAL A 276 -14.87 13.90 -11.01
CA VAL A 276 -13.86 14.17 -12.06
C VAL A 276 -12.96 15.35 -11.69
N ALA A 277 -13.55 16.45 -11.18
CA ALA A 277 -12.77 17.59 -10.71
C ALA A 277 -11.84 17.23 -9.53
N MET A 278 -12.32 16.38 -8.60
CA MET A 278 -11.52 15.85 -7.50
C MET A 278 -10.37 14.96 -8.00
N ALA A 279 -10.64 14.10 -9.00
CA ALA A 279 -9.65 13.23 -9.61
C ALA A 279 -8.52 14.03 -10.29
N ARG A 280 -8.86 15.10 -11.00
CA ARG A 280 -7.87 16.04 -11.57
C ARG A 280 -6.98 16.64 -10.50
N ARG A 281 -7.54 17.20 -9.41
CA ARG A 281 -6.76 17.75 -8.29
C ARG A 281 -5.87 16.71 -7.60
N ASN A 282 -6.36 15.47 -7.46
CA ASN A 282 -5.55 14.36 -6.94
C ASN A 282 -4.38 14.03 -7.88
N ALA A 283 -4.61 14.02 -9.20
CA ALA A 283 -3.57 13.76 -10.19
C ALA A 283 -2.53 14.90 -10.27
N GLU A 284 -2.96 16.15 -10.11
CA GLU A 284 -2.07 17.32 -9.99
C GLU A 284 -1.13 17.18 -8.79
N ARG A 285 -1.67 16.82 -7.62
CA ARG A 285 -0.87 16.55 -6.41
C ARG A 285 0.07 15.36 -6.57
N ALA A 286 -0.32 14.36 -7.37
CA ALA A 286 0.55 13.24 -7.72
C ALA A 286 1.61 13.60 -8.78
N GLY A 287 1.46 14.74 -9.47
CA GLY A 287 2.34 15.19 -10.53
C GLY A 287 2.19 14.38 -11.83
N VAL A 288 0.97 13.88 -12.12
CA VAL A 288 0.67 13.04 -13.30
C VAL A 288 -0.62 13.47 -14.03
N ALA A 289 -1.17 14.66 -13.74
CA ALA A 289 -2.42 15.13 -14.34
C ALA A 289 -2.37 15.15 -15.89
N ASP A 290 -1.25 15.58 -16.46
CA ASP A 290 -1.06 15.68 -17.91
C ASP A 290 -0.97 14.32 -18.62
N LEU A 291 -0.85 13.22 -17.85
CA LEU A 291 -0.81 11.86 -18.36
C LEU A 291 -2.20 11.20 -18.39
N ILE A 292 -3.24 11.87 -17.89
CA ILE A 292 -4.57 11.29 -17.74
C ILE A 292 -5.61 12.15 -18.45
N ARG A 293 -6.35 11.53 -19.37
CA ARG A 293 -7.54 12.14 -19.96
C ARG A 293 -8.74 11.89 -19.04
N PHE A 294 -9.18 12.93 -18.37
CA PHE A 294 -10.37 12.90 -17.53
C PHE A 294 -11.62 13.35 -18.29
N GLU A 295 -12.75 12.68 -18.09
CA GLU A 295 -14.02 13.01 -18.74
C GLU A 295 -15.20 12.97 -17.77
N VAL A 296 -16.12 13.92 -17.92
CA VAL A 296 -17.46 13.80 -17.30
C VAL A 296 -18.34 13.07 -18.30
N ARG A 297 -18.68 11.82 -18.00
CA ARG A 297 -19.37 10.93 -18.94
C ARG A 297 -20.14 9.85 -18.19
N ASP A 298 -21.37 9.58 -18.63
CA ASP A 298 -22.13 8.43 -18.15
C ASP A 298 -21.52 7.12 -18.68
N LEU A 299 -21.60 6.06 -17.88
CA LEU A 299 -21.20 4.72 -18.28
C LEU A 299 -21.83 4.31 -19.63
N VAL A 300 -23.11 4.60 -19.85
CA VAL A 300 -23.81 4.19 -21.08
C VAL A 300 -23.32 4.91 -22.34
N ASP A 301 -22.57 6.00 -22.19
CA ASP A 301 -22.00 6.80 -23.29
C ASP A 301 -20.49 6.58 -23.43
N THR A 302 -19.94 5.64 -22.67
CA THR A 302 -18.53 5.28 -22.67
C THR A 302 -18.18 4.44 -23.90
N GLU A 303 -17.02 4.73 -24.49
CA GLU A 303 -16.43 3.98 -25.62
C GLU A 303 -14.99 3.61 -25.30
N ALA A 304 -14.48 2.54 -25.92
CA ALA A 304 -13.06 2.22 -25.86
C ALA A 304 -12.25 3.39 -26.46
N PRO A 305 -11.27 3.95 -25.73
CA PRO A 305 -10.54 5.13 -26.17
C PRO A 305 -9.55 4.84 -27.32
N ALA A 306 -9.32 3.58 -27.64
CA ALA A 306 -8.54 3.11 -28.78
C ALA A 306 -8.98 1.67 -29.17
N PRO A 307 -8.69 1.22 -30.40
CA PRO A 307 -8.80 -0.19 -30.76
C PRO A 307 -7.98 -1.07 -29.81
N GLY A 308 -8.44 -2.30 -29.55
CA GLY A 308 -7.72 -3.26 -28.71
C GLY A 308 -6.34 -3.65 -29.28
N PRO A 309 -5.44 -4.19 -28.45
CA PRO A 309 -5.66 -4.59 -27.05
C PRO A 309 -5.57 -3.42 -26.06
N GLY A 310 -6.46 -3.42 -25.07
CA GLY A 310 -6.47 -2.47 -23.95
C GLY A 310 -7.03 -3.09 -22.68
N VAL A 311 -6.83 -2.43 -21.53
CA VAL A 311 -7.27 -2.92 -20.22
C VAL A 311 -8.22 -1.92 -19.57
N LEU A 312 -9.41 -2.39 -19.19
CA LEU A 312 -10.35 -1.66 -18.36
C LEU A 312 -10.25 -2.21 -16.94
N VAL A 313 -9.97 -1.35 -15.96
CA VAL A 313 -10.04 -1.73 -14.54
C VAL A 313 -10.96 -0.76 -13.84
N SER A 314 -11.98 -1.27 -13.16
CA SER A 314 -12.95 -0.42 -12.48
C SER A 314 -13.34 -0.96 -11.11
N ASN A 315 -13.72 -0.04 -10.23
CA ASN A 315 -14.27 -0.31 -8.92
C ASN A 315 -15.66 0.34 -8.80
N PRO A 316 -16.71 -0.28 -9.39
CA PRO A 316 -18.06 0.27 -9.33
C PRO A 316 -18.57 0.39 -7.88
N PRO A 317 -19.63 1.18 -7.65
CA PRO A 317 -20.31 1.27 -6.34
C PRO A 317 -20.70 -0.10 -5.78
N TYR A 318 -20.69 -0.26 -4.45
CA TYR A 318 -20.99 -1.54 -3.79
C TYR A 318 -22.45 -1.72 -3.33
N GLY A 319 -23.25 -0.65 -3.26
CA GLY A 319 -24.66 -0.68 -2.82
C GLY A 319 -24.83 -1.12 -1.36
N GLU A 320 -24.62 -0.23 -0.40
CA GLU A 320 -24.68 -0.56 1.04
C GLU A 320 -26.11 -0.44 1.63
N ARG A 321 -27.05 0.24 0.95
CA ARG A 321 -28.44 0.43 1.43
C ARG A 321 -29.45 -0.41 0.64
N LEU A 322 -30.55 -0.82 1.29
CA LEU A 322 -31.59 -1.69 0.72
C LEU A 322 -32.24 -1.13 -0.58
N GLY A 323 -32.35 0.19 -0.74
CA GLY A 323 -32.86 0.83 -1.96
C GLY A 323 -31.89 0.85 -3.15
N GLU A 324 -30.63 0.48 -2.94
CA GLU A 324 -29.57 0.54 -3.95
C GLU A 324 -29.45 -0.78 -4.74
N VAL A 325 -30.13 -1.85 -4.33
CA VAL A 325 -29.93 -3.19 -4.93
C VAL A 325 -30.44 -3.26 -6.38
N GLU A 326 -31.64 -2.75 -6.68
CA GLU A 326 -32.16 -2.76 -8.07
C GLU A 326 -31.37 -1.78 -8.95
N ALA A 327 -31.05 -0.59 -8.42
CA ALA A 327 -30.19 0.37 -9.11
C ALA A 327 -28.80 -0.23 -9.42
N LEU A 328 -28.24 -1.01 -8.51
CA LEU A 328 -26.98 -1.72 -8.71
C LEU A 328 -27.11 -2.82 -9.77
N ARG A 329 -28.24 -3.53 -9.81
CA ARG A 329 -28.52 -4.51 -10.87
C ARG A 329 -28.57 -3.85 -12.24
N THR A 330 -29.28 -2.73 -12.36
CA THR A 330 -29.33 -1.94 -13.60
C THR A 330 -27.96 -1.40 -13.99
N LEU A 331 -27.14 -0.95 -13.03
CA LEU A 331 -25.79 -0.47 -13.31
C LEU A 331 -24.90 -1.59 -13.88
N TYR A 332 -24.92 -2.79 -13.28
CA TYR A 332 -24.12 -3.91 -13.73
C TYR A 332 -24.60 -4.47 -15.09
N ASP A 333 -25.91 -4.41 -15.37
CA ASP A 333 -26.47 -4.72 -16.69
C ASP A 333 -25.98 -3.74 -17.77
N LYS A 334 -26.05 -2.43 -17.50
CA LYS A 334 -25.50 -1.39 -18.36
C LYS A 334 -23.99 -1.56 -18.59
N LEU A 335 -23.24 -1.86 -17.54
CA LEU A 335 -21.80 -2.17 -17.63
C LEU A 335 -21.56 -3.33 -18.59
N GLY A 336 -22.32 -4.42 -18.42
CA GLY A 336 -22.25 -5.58 -19.32
C GLY A 336 -22.52 -5.24 -20.78
N SER A 337 -23.55 -4.45 -21.05
CA SER A 337 -23.89 -3.97 -22.40
C SER A 337 -22.75 -3.13 -23.01
N VAL A 338 -22.19 -2.18 -22.25
CA VAL A 338 -21.08 -1.33 -22.70
C VAL A 338 -19.84 -2.19 -23.01
N LEU A 339 -19.47 -3.11 -22.12
CA LEU A 339 -18.32 -4.00 -22.34
C LEU A 339 -18.50 -4.85 -23.60
N LYS A 340 -19.69 -5.43 -23.81
CA LYS A 340 -19.99 -6.28 -24.99
C LYS A 340 -19.91 -5.53 -26.31
N HIS A 341 -20.47 -4.32 -26.35
CA HIS A 341 -20.71 -3.63 -27.61
C HIS A 341 -19.63 -2.61 -27.98
N ARG A 342 -18.83 -2.15 -27.01
CA ARG A 342 -17.94 -1.00 -27.21
C ARG A 342 -16.49 -1.24 -26.82
N PHE A 343 -16.16 -2.40 -26.26
CA PHE A 343 -14.82 -2.76 -25.80
C PHE A 343 -14.33 -4.07 -26.45
N SER A 344 -14.72 -4.32 -27.71
CA SER A 344 -14.21 -5.49 -28.45
C SER A 344 -12.67 -5.47 -28.52
N GLY A 345 -12.05 -6.60 -28.21
CA GLY A 345 -10.59 -6.78 -28.14
C GLY A 345 -9.92 -6.29 -26.86
N TRP A 346 -10.69 -5.86 -25.85
CA TRP A 346 -10.16 -5.45 -24.55
C TRP A 346 -10.30 -6.55 -23.49
N THR A 347 -9.61 -6.37 -22.37
CA THR A 347 -9.84 -7.15 -21.14
C THR A 347 -10.36 -6.23 -20.05
N ALA A 348 -11.46 -6.61 -19.39
CA ALA A 348 -12.05 -5.86 -18.28
C ALA A 348 -11.84 -6.58 -16.94
N TRP A 349 -11.52 -5.81 -15.91
CA TRP A 349 -11.31 -6.24 -14.54
C TRP A 349 -12.19 -5.42 -13.59
N ILE A 350 -13.17 -6.07 -12.97
CA ILE A 350 -14.19 -5.41 -12.16
C ILE A 350 -14.03 -5.85 -10.71
N LEU A 351 -13.71 -4.90 -9.82
CA LEU A 351 -13.75 -5.13 -8.38
C LEU A 351 -15.18 -4.88 -7.87
N ALA A 352 -15.85 -5.93 -7.45
CA ALA A 352 -17.24 -5.88 -7.00
C ALA A 352 -17.37 -6.29 -5.53
N GLY A 353 -18.29 -5.68 -4.79
CA GLY A 353 -18.61 -6.11 -3.43
C GLY A 353 -19.27 -7.49 -3.40
N GLU A 354 -19.20 -8.21 -2.28
CA GLU A 354 -19.78 -9.57 -2.13
C GLU A 354 -21.28 -9.64 -2.50
N LYS A 355 -22.03 -8.55 -2.30
CA LYS A 355 -23.47 -8.45 -2.64
C LYS A 355 -23.74 -7.93 -4.05
N ALA A 356 -22.72 -7.56 -4.81
CA ALA A 356 -22.89 -6.99 -6.12
C ALA A 356 -23.45 -8.03 -7.12
N PRO A 357 -24.39 -7.65 -7.99
CA PRO A 357 -25.02 -8.56 -8.94
C PRO A 357 -24.13 -8.78 -10.17
N LEU A 358 -22.93 -9.35 -9.99
CA LEU A 358 -21.97 -9.64 -11.09
C LEU A 358 -22.62 -10.42 -12.25
N LYS A 359 -23.61 -11.26 -11.96
CA LYS A 359 -24.38 -12.00 -12.98
C LYS A 359 -25.12 -11.07 -13.96
N ALA A 360 -25.50 -9.86 -13.55
CA ALA A 360 -26.18 -8.89 -14.40
C ALA A 360 -25.29 -8.37 -15.54
N ILE A 361 -23.96 -8.45 -15.43
CA ILE A 361 -23.03 -8.14 -16.55
C ILE A 361 -23.34 -9.02 -17.77
N GLY A 362 -23.87 -10.23 -17.55
CA GLY A 362 -24.26 -11.13 -18.65
C GLY A 362 -23.09 -11.58 -19.52
N LEU A 363 -21.85 -11.46 -19.01
CA LEU A 363 -20.64 -12.07 -19.55
C LEU A 363 -20.16 -13.14 -18.56
N LYS A 364 -19.59 -14.23 -19.09
CA LYS A 364 -18.96 -15.25 -18.25
C LYS A 364 -17.56 -14.73 -17.84
N PRO A 365 -17.26 -14.60 -16.54
CA PRO A 365 -15.93 -14.21 -16.13
C PRO A 365 -14.93 -15.33 -16.41
N GLU A 366 -13.71 -14.97 -16.82
CA GLU A 366 -12.60 -15.92 -16.99
C GLU A 366 -12.03 -16.32 -15.63
N THR A 367 -11.79 -15.34 -14.76
CA THR A 367 -11.34 -15.55 -13.40
C THR A 367 -12.20 -14.79 -12.39
N ARG A 368 -12.26 -15.32 -11.17
CA ARG A 368 -12.91 -14.69 -10.02
C ARG A 368 -12.02 -14.91 -8.81
N GLU A 369 -11.58 -13.83 -8.19
CA GLU A 369 -10.64 -13.87 -7.07
C GLU A 369 -11.21 -13.13 -5.85
N PRO A 370 -11.28 -13.77 -4.67
CA PRO A 370 -11.73 -13.10 -3.47
C PRO A 370 -10.69 -12.07 -3.00
N LEU A 371 -11.13 -10.83 -2.79
CA LEU A 371 -10.33 -9.72 -2.29
C LEU A 371 -11.04 -9.00 -1.13
N ARG A 372 -10.37 -8.01 -0.55
CA ARG A 372 -10.99 -7.14 0.46
C ARG A 372 -10.63 -5.69 0.23
N ASN A 373 -11.63 -4.82 0.18
CA ASN A 373 -11.44 -3.38 0.26
C ASN A 373 -11.66 -2.92 1.72
N GLY A 374 -10.59 -2.91 2.50
CA GLY A 374 -10.68 -2.66 3.94
C GLY A 374 -11.51 -3.75 4.65
N PRO A 375 -12.61 -3.40 5.34
CA PRO A 375 -13.49 -4.39 5.96
C PRO A 375 -14.38 -5.12 4.96
N ILE A 376 -14.65 -4.52 3.80
CA ILE A 376 -15.61 -5.00 2.79
C ILE A 376 -15.01 -6.22 2.07
N ARG A 377 -15.78 -7.30 2.00
CA ARG A 377 -15.46 -8.46 1.16
C ARG A 377 -15.81 -8.13 -0.28
N CYS A 378 -14.86 -8.38 -1.17
CA CYS A 378 -14.98 -8.10 -2.58
C CYS A 378 -14.57 -9.32 -3.39
N GLU A 379 -14.86 -9.27 -4.67
CA GLU A 379 -14.39 -10.20 -5.66
C GLU A 379 -13.90 -9.42 -6.87
N LEU A 380 -12.73 -9.80 -7.41
CA LEU A 380 -12.21 -9.29 -8.67
C LEU A 380 -12.57 -10.28 -9.76
N ALA A 381 -13.35 -9.84 -10.74
CA ALA A 381 -13.74 -10.65 -11.89
C ALA A 381 -13.08 -10.11 -13.17
N SER A 382 -12.51 -11.01 -13.98
CA SER A 382 -11.94 -10.68 -15.29
C SER A 382 -12.86 -11.13 -16.42
N TYR A 383 -12.88 -10.36 -17.51
CA TYR A 383 -13.68 -10.62 -18.71
C TYR A 383 -12.85 -10.33 -19.95
N SER A 384 -12.79 -11.30 -20.85
CA SER A 384 -12.14 -11.16 -22.15
C SER A 384 -13.20 -10.84 -23.18
N LEU A 385 -13.02 -9.75 -23.93
CA LEU A 385 -14.07 -9.14 -24.75
C LEU A 385 -13.81 -9.34 -26.24
N TRP A 386 -13.57 -10.59 -26.66
CA TRP A 386 -13.31 -10.95 -28.06
C TRP A 386 -14.57 -11.33 -28.82
#